data_AF-A0A382NY99-F1
#
_entry.id   AF-A0A382NY99-F1
#
_cell.length_a   1.000
_cell.length_b   1.000
_cell.length_c   1.000
_cell.angle_alpha   90.00
_cell.angle_beta   90.00
_cell.angle_gamma   90.00
#
_symmetry.space_group_name_H-M   'P 1'
#
loop_
_entity.id
_entity.type
_entity.pdbx_description
1 polymer ?
#
loop_
_entity_poly.entity_id
_entity_poly.type
_entity_poly.pdbx_seq_one_letter_code
_entity_poly.pdbx_strand_id
1 'polypeptide(L)'
;MKEVHMSEEAIYLKLFNRMLKENKQITELQMKAWPKRRQTWEEVYKLAFKENLIKRLVKYSLSKKNWSNGNKKFFVLGLRYKEILTSLPKAETLLITNSVREVLFCIFRGYNWIYIAHAEAILLKFFFEADTNQLFSLFKRIIRLLNKSNRKKFILSTWDFEALPTLFRWASKLNKEINHTVNLQHGVMIKKDTHEGIVSDFALLYSSSQVNFAKKIFDKPDNLIEFGPPWNIPAVEDKASCEVILVSDGIPGGPGYNEWRLKNLDILIDTSRLLEELKIDYSYRPHSFHILEGEYKNFKRINTQPVKQVLSGNPKVFIGFCSTLLLDAYCCGHTVIQINHEMQKQKKD
;
A
#
# COMPACT_ATOMS: atom_id res chain seq x y z
N MET A 1 21.44 11.51 -41.16
CA MET A 1 21.02 12.02 -39.84
C MET A 1 22.07 11.63 -38.82
N LYS A 2 22.71 12.60 -38.14
CA LYS A 2 23.60 12.31 -37.01
C LYS A 2 22.73 12.01 -35.79
N GLU A 3 22.89 10.82 -35.19
CA GLU A 3 22.31 10.54 -33.88
C GLU A 3 22.93 11.50 -32.85
N VAL A 4 22.11 12.39 -32.30
CA VAL A 4 22.53 13.25 -31.19
C VAL A 4 22.44 12.41 -29.92
N HIS A 5 23.56 11.85 -29.48
CA HIS A 5 23.64 11.21 -28.17
C HIS A 5 23.53 12.27 -27.08
N MET A 6 22.42 12.24 -26.34
CA MET A 6 22.28 13.04 -25.12
C MET A 6 23.28 12.56 -24.06
N SER A 7 23.84 13.47 -23.27
CA SER A 7 24.64 13.08 -22.10
C SER A 7 23.78 12.28 -21.11
N GLU A 8 24.43 11.42 -20.32
CA GLU A 8 23.77 10.60 -19.30
C GLU A 8 22.93 11.46 -18.34
N GLU A 9 23.47 12.62 -17.93
CA GLU A 9 22.77 13.56 -17.05
C GLU A 9 21.54 14.20 -17.73
N ALA A 10 21.59 14.47 -19.03
CA ALA A 10 20.44 14.98 -19.78
C ALA A 10 19.32 13.93 -19.90
N ILE A 11 19.66 12.64 -20.05
CA ILE A 11 18.68 11.54 -20.03
C ILE A 11 18.01 11.47 -18.64
N TYR A 12 18.79 11.56 -17.57
CA TYR A 12 18.28 11.51 -16.20
C TYR A 12 17.34 12.68 -15.91
N LEU A 13 17.73 13.89 -16.30
CA LEU A 13 16.91 15.09 -16.12
C LEU A 13 15.60 15.00 -16.92
N LYS A 14 15.64 14.51 -18.16
CA LYS A 14 14.43 14.32 -18.99
C LYS A 14 13.44 13.35 -18.34
N LEU A 15 13.91 12.22 -17.82
CA LEU A 15 13.05 11.26 -17.10
C LEU A 15 12.51 11.84 -15.79
N PHE A 16 13.37 12.53 -15.04
CA PHE A 16 13.00 13.18 -13.79
C PHE A 16 11.89 14.21 -13.99
N ASN A 17 11.98 15.07 -15.00
CA ASN A 17 10.95 16.07 -15.30
C ASN A 17 9.60 15.43 -15.69
N ARG A 18 9.63 14.31 -16.40
CA ARG A 18 8.40 13.55 -16.72
C ARG A 18 7.77 12.94 -15.46
N MET A 19 8.60 12.41 -14.56
CA MET A 19 8.15 11.92 -13.26
C MET A 19 7.48 13.03 -12.44
N LEU A 20 8.08 14.22 -12.37
CA LEU A 20 7.49 15.36 -11.65
C LEU A 20 6.12 15.76 -12.21
N LYS A 21 5.97 15.76 -13.54
CA LYS A 21 4.68 16.04 -14.19
C LYS A 21 3.61 15.01 -13.81
N GLU A 22 3.96 13.72 -13.85
CA GLU A 22 3.05 12.63 -13.47
C GLU A 22 2.64 12.74 -11.99
N ASN A 23 3.62 12.92 -11.10
CA ASN A 23 3.37 13.11 -9.67
C ASN A 23 2.43 14.29 -9.43
N LYS A 24 2.65 15.42 -10.10
CA LYS A 24 1.80 16.60 -9.95
C LYS A 24 0.34 16.29 -10.31
N GLN A 25 0.12 15.64 -11.45
CA GLN A 25 -1.21 15.26 -11.92
C GLN A 25 -1.91 14.30 -10.95
N ILE A 26 -1.21 13.27 -10.48
CA ILE A 26 -1.76 12.29 -9.54
C ILE A 26 -2.11 12.95 -8.20
N THR A 27 -1.21 13.76 -7.66
CA THR A 27 -1.46 14.50 -6.41
C THR A 27 -2.67 15.42 -6.54
N GLU A 28 -2.81 16.15 -7.64
CA GLU A 28 -3.97 17.01 -7.89
C GLU A 28 -5.28 16.20 -7.94
N LEU A 29 -5.29 15.05 -8.61
CA LEU A 29 -6.45 14.14 -8.63
C LEU A 29 -6.79 13.63 -7.22
N GLN A 30 -5.77 13.23 -6.44
CA GLN A 30 -5.96 12.77 -5.07
C GLN A 30 -6.49 13.88 -4.15
N MET A 31 -6.04 15.12 -4.32
CA MET A 31 -6.55 16.27 -3.56
C MET A 31 -7.99 16.63 -3.94
N LYS A 32 -8.37 16.51 -5.22
CA LYS A 32 -9.76 16.68 -5.65
C LYS A 32 -10.68 15.62 -5.03
N ALA A 33 -10.24 14.36 -5.03
CA ALA A 33 -11.00 13.25 -4.47
C ALA A 33 -11.10 13.32 -2.93
N TRP A 34 -10.10 13.90 -2.27
CA TRP A 34 -10.04 14.04 -0.80
C TRP A 34 -9.53 15.43 -0.40
N PRO A 35 -10.40 16.45 -0.32
CA PRO A 35 -9.99 17.84 -0.05
C PRO A 35 -9.21 18.03 1.26
N LYS A 36 -9.56 17.27 2.32
CA LYS A 36 -8.85 17.30 3.61
C LYS A 36 -7.41 16.77 3.52
N ARG A 37 -7.07 16.01 2.48
CA ARG A 37 -5.73 15.43 2.27
C ARG A 37 -4.64 16.48 2.20
N ARG A 38 -4.92 17.67 1.65
CA ARG A 38 -3.95 18.77 1.58
C ARG A 38 -3.54 19.24 2.98
N GLN A 39 -4.51 19.45 3.87
CA GLN A 39 -4.23 19.85 5.26
C GLN A 39 -3.41 18.78 5.98
N THR A 40 -3.78 17.50 5.83
CA THR A 40 -3.00 16.39 6.39
C THR A 40 -1.57 16.35 5.84
N TRP A 41 -1.38 16.61 4.54
CA TRP A 41 -0.05 16.64 3.94
C TRP A 41 0.79 17.84 4.39
N GLU A 42 0.19 19.01 4.57
CA GLU A 42 0.87 20.17 5.14
C GLU A 42 1.28 19.91 6.60
N GLU A 43 0.46 19.24 7.39
CA GLU A 43 0.79 18.81 8.75
C GLU A 43 1.92 17.79 8.77
N VAL A 44 1.83 16.74 7.93
CA VAL A 44 2.89 15.73 7.76
C VAL A 44 4.19 16.39 7.32
N TYR A 45 4.13 17.34 6.39
CA TYR A 45 5.27 18.14 5.93
C TYR A 45 5.89 18.91 7.10
N LYS A 46 5.10 19.72 7.82
CA LYS A 46 5.57 20.48 8.98
C LYS A 46 6.19 19.59 10.05
N LEU A 47 5.62 18.41 10.30
CA LEU A 47 6.13 17.45 11.28
C LEU A 47 7.43 16.76 10.81
N ALA A 48 7.55 16.44 9.52
CA ALA A 48 8.71 15.74 8.97
C ALA A 48 10.02 16.53 9.13
N PHE A 49 9.95 17.87 9.20
CA PHE A 49 11.12 18.72 9.39
C PHE A 49 11.33 19.19 10.84
N LYS A 50 10.36 18.95 11.75
CA LYS A 50 10.46 19.22 13.20
C LYS A 50 11.24 18.16 13.99
N GLU A 51 12.17 17.46 13.36
CA GLU A 51 12.95 16.41 14.01
C GLU A 51 14.08 16.95 14.87
N ASN A 52 14.24 16.41 16.08
CA ASN A 52 15.38 16.70 16.94
C ASN A 52 16.70 16.18 16.32
N LEU A 53 17.81 16.75 16.78
CA LEU A 53 19.15 16.46 16.25
C LEU A 53 19.49 14.96 16.27
N ILE A 54 19.11 14.26 17.36
CA ILE A 54 19.37 12.83 17.54
C ILE A 54 18.71 11.99 16.43
N LYS A 55 17.42 12.22 16.16
CA LYS A 55 16.69 11.51 15.10
C LYS A 55 17.33 11.75 13.73
N ARG A 56 17.74 12.99 13.44
CA ARG A 56 18.44 13.35 12.19
C ARG A 56 19.77 12.61 12.07
N LEU A 57 20.58 12.56 13.13
CA LEU A 57 21.88 11.87 13.15
C LEU A 57 21.73 10.36 12.96
N VAL A 58 20.74 9.73 13.61
CA VAL A 58 20.43 8.31 13.42
C VAL A 58 20.09 8.04 11.96
N LYS A 59 19.15 8.81 11.40
CA LYS A 59 18.73 8.64 10.00
C LYS A 59 19.85 8.84 9.00
N TYR A 60 20.67 9.87 9.22
CA TYR A 60 21.86 10.12 8.41
C TYR A 60 22.84 8.94 8.46
N SER A 61 23.12 8.42 9.65
CA SER A 61 24.02 7.27 9.84
C SER A 61 23.50 6.01 9.15
N LEU A 62 22.20 5.72 9.28
CA LEU A 62 21.57 4.60 8.59
C LEU A 62 21.63 4.76 7.07
N SER A 63 21.46 5.99 6.55
CA SER A 63 21.48 6.27 5.11
C SER A 63 22.84 6.04 4.44
N LYS A 64 23.93 6.07 5.22
CA LYS A 64 25.30 5.78 4.76
C LYS A 64 25.55 4.30 4.51
N LYS A 65 24.78 3.41 5.15
CA LYS A 65 24.95 1.98 4.96
C LYS A 65 24.55 1.62 3.52
N ASN A 66 25.50 1.14 2.75
CA ASN A 66 25.29 0.63 1.40
C ASN A 66 25.75 -0.83 1.38
N TRP A 67 24.84 -1.74 1.05
CA TRP A 67 25.21 -3.13 0.80
C TRP A 67 25.62 -3.30 -0.65
N SER A 68 26.49 -4.28 -0.91
CA SER A 68 26.66 -4.78 -2.27
C SER A 68 25.30 -5.29 -2.78
N ASN A 69 24.96 -4.88 -3.99
CA ASN A 69 23.72 -5.27 -4.64
C ASN A 69 23.94 -5.97 -6.00
N GLY A 70 25.18 -6.35 -6.33
CA GLY A 70 25.51 -6.97 -7.62
C GLY A 70 24.75 -8.28 -7.89
N ASN A 71 24.49 -9.04 -6.81
CA ASN A 71 23.76 -10.31 -6.85
C ASN A 71 22.26 -10.17 -6.50
N LYS A 72 21.75 -8.95 -6.29
CA LYS A 72 20.37 -8.75 -5.84
C LYS A 72 19.41 -8.78 -7.02
N LYS A 73 18.40 -9.64 -6.93
CA LYS A 73 17.32 -9.82 -7.89
C LYS A 73 16.03 -9.16 -7.41
N PHE A 74 15.78 -9.15 -6.10
CA PHE A 74 14.52 -8.64 -5.54
C PHE A 74 14.77 -7.37 -4.74
N PHE A 75 14.08 -6.29 -5.09
CA PHE A 75 14.12 -5.00 -4.43
C PHE A 75 12.73 -4.76 -3.83
N VAL A 76 12.58 -5.01 -2.53
CA VAL A 76 11.29 -4.86 -1.84
C VAL A 76 11.22 -3.45 -1.27
N LEU A 77 10.18 -2.69 -1.61
CA LEU A 77 9.97 -1.32 -1.13
C LEU A 77 9.06 -1.34 0.10
N GLY A 78 9.65 -1.14 1.29
CA GLY A 78 8.94 -1.17 2.58
C GLY A 78 8.53 -2.57 3.06
N LEU A 79 7.95 -2.65 4.27
CA LEU A 79 7.55 -3.91 4.92
C LEU A 79 6.06 -4.00 5.24
N ARG A 80 5.19 -3.50 4.35
CA ARG A 80 3.74 -3.65 4.54
C ARG A 80 3.35 -5.12 4.70
N TYR A 81 3.87 -5.99 3.83
CA TYR A 81 3.69 -7.44 3.89
C TYR A 81 5.04 -8.12 4.10
N LYS A 82 5.41 -8.33 5.37
CA LYS A 82 6.68 -8.97 5.74
C LYS A 82 6.79 -10.40 5.16
N GLU A 83 5.66 -11.07 4.98
CA GLU A 83 5.53 -12.42 4.44
C GLU A 83 6.15 -12.53 3.04
N ILE A 84 5.99 -11.49 2.21
CA ILE A 84 6.58 -11.40 0.88
C ILE A 84 8.10 -11.38 0.99
N LEU A 85 8.64 -10.49 1.83
CA LEU A 85 10.09 -10.43 2.05
C LEU A 85 10.63 -11.76 2.55
N THR A 86 9.94 -12.41 3.49
CA THR A 86 10.39 -13.67 4.09
C THR A 86 10.26 -14.88 3.20
N SER A 87 9.47 -14.79 2.12
CA SER A 87 9.31 -15.87 1.13
C SER A 87 10.34 -15.80 0.01
N LEU A 88 11.10 -14.70 -0.10
CA LEU A 88 12.12 -14.51 -1.11
C LEU A 88 13.51 -14.94 -0.63
N PRO A 89 14.41 -15.41 -1.53
CA PRO A 89 15.78 -15.78 -1.16
C PRO A 89 16.55 -14.60 -0.56
N LYS A 90 16.84 -14.66 0.74
CA LYS A 90 17.54 -13.59 1.49
C LYS A 90 18.83 -13.11 0.83
N ALA A 91 19.60 -14.02 0.23
CA ALA A 91 20.83 -13.71 -0.47
C ALA A 91 20.61 -12.83 -1.72
N GLU A 92 19.47 -12.95 -2.38
CA GLU A 92 19.11 -12.19 -3.59
C GLU A 92 18.20 -11.00 -3.31
N THR A 93 17.72 -10.85 -2.08
CA THR A 93 16.78 -9.79 -1.70
C THR A 93 17.47 -8.62 -1.02
N LEU A 94 17.03 -7.42 -1.38
CA LEU A 94 17.41 -6.14 -0.79
C LEU A 94 16.14 -5.40 -0.38
N LEU A 95 16.03 -5.05 0.90
CA LEU A 95 14.93 -4.22 1.36
C LEU A 95 15.28 -2.74 1.22
N ILE A 96 14.40 -1.95 0.61
CA ILE A 96 14.48 -0.50 0.61
C ILE A 96 13.57 0.01 1.73
N THR A 97 14.20 0.41 2.83
CA THR A 97 13.56 0.82 4.07
C THR A 97 13.25 2.31 4.09
N ASN A 98 12.11 2.68 4.63
CA ASN A 98 11.68 4.07 4.85
C ASN A 98 11.56 4.42 6.35
N SER A 99 11.72 3.45 7.26
CA SER A 99 11.66 3.68 8.70
C SER A 99 12.73 2.90 9.48
N VAL A 100 13.07 3.40 10.67
CA VAL A 100 14.02 2.73 11.59
C VAL A 100 13.50 1.36 12.03
N ARG A 101 12.18 1.19 12.16
CA ARG A 101 11.57 -0.10 12.52
C ARG A 101 11.87 -1.18 11.47
N GLU A 102 11.82 -0.83 10.19
CA GLU A 102 12.14 -1.76 9.10
C GLU A 102 13.63 -2.09 9.05
N VAL A 103 14.48 -1.10 9.36
CA VAL A 103 15.93 -1.32 9.51
C VAL A 103 16.22 -2.32 10.63
N LEU A 104 15.61 -2.13 11.81
CA LEU A 104 15.74 -3.06 12.94
C LEU A 104 15.25 -4.45 12.56
N PHE A 105 14.10 -4.56 11.89
CA PHE A 105 13.61 -5.83 11.37
C PHE A 105 14.66 -6.52 10.49
N CYS A 106 15.29 -5.80 9.57
CA CYS A 106 16.33 -6.39 8.71
C CYS A 106 17.56 -6.83 9.48
N ILE A 107 17.99 -6.06 10.48
CA ILE A 107 19.13 -6.44 11.33
C ILE A 107 18.81 -7.75 12.06
N PHE A 108 17.67 -7.81 12.77
CA PHE A 108 17.29 -8.99 13.55
C PHE A 108 17.01 -10.23 12.67
N ARG A 109 16.57 -10.03 11.43
CA ARG A 109 16.28 -11.12 10.50
C ARG A 109 17.40 -11.38 9.50
N GLY A 110 18.52 -10.65 9.56
CA GLY A 110 19.69 -10.83 8.69
C GLY A 110 19.46 -10.49 7.21
N TYR A 111 18.60 -9.53 6.87
CA TYR A 111 18.42 -9.05 5.49
C TYR A 111 19.36 -7.90 5.15
N ASN A 112 19.78 -7.81 3.89
CA ASN A 112 20.42 -6.61 3.36
C ASN A 112 19.37 -5.51 3.20
N TRP A 113 19.74 -4.27 3.50
CA TRP A 113 18.81 -3.14 3.48
C TRP A 113 19.46 -1.82 3.10
N ILE A 114 18.76 -0.97 2.36
CA ILE A 114 19.15 0.43 2.16
C ILE A 114 18.12 1.32 2.82
N TYR A 115 18.58 2.33 3.56
CA TYR A 115 17.70 3.30 4.17
C TYR A 115 17.55 4.53 3.28
N ILE A 116 16.34 4.72 2.75
CA ILE A 116 15.92 5.90 2.00
C ILE A 116 14.89 6.63 2.86
N ALA A 117 15.41 7.45 3.76
CA ALA A 117 14.58 8.27 4.64
C ALA A 117 13.76 9.27 3.82
N HIS A 118 12.53 9.53 4.25
CA HIS A 118 11.79 10.74 3.88
C HIS A 118 11.54 10.94 2.37
N ALA A 119 11.54 9.90 1.54
CA ALA A 119 11.18 10.05 0.13
C ALA A 119 9.85 10.82 -0.06
N GLU A 120 8.87 10.54 0.79
CA GLU A 120 7.58 11.24 0.82
C GLU A 120 7.75 12.72 1.22
N ALA A 121 8.48 13.03 2.28
CA ALA A 121 8.68 14.43 2.70
C ALA A 121 9.53 15.23 1.71
N ILE A 122 10.49 14.60 1.02
CA ILE A 122 11.26 15.20 -0.07
C ILE A 122 10.33 15.50 -1.26
N LEU A 123 9.40 14.59 -1.57
CA LEU A 123 8.38 14.83 -2.59
C LEU A 123 7.44 15.98 -2.18
N LEU A 124 6.98 16.01 -0.93
CA LEU A 124 6.17 17.11 -0.40
C LEU A 124 6.89 18.45 -0.44
N LYS A 125 8.21 18.48 -0.20
CA LYS A 125 9.03 19.69 -0.34
C LYS A 125 8.98 20.23 -1.77
N PHE A 126 9.07 19.37 -2.77
CA PHE A 126 8.86 19.77 -4.17
C PHE A 126 7.47 20.37 -4.38
N PHE A 127 6.42 19.77 -3.80
CA PHE A 127 5.05 20.26 -3.94
C PHE A 127 4.82 21.64 -3.30
N PHE A 128 5.36 21.87 -2.10
CA PHE A 128 5.10 23.09 -1.33
C PHE A 128 6.11 24.21 -1.62
N GLU A 129 7.36 23.88 -1.99
CA GLU A 129 8.45 24.85 -2.13
C GLU A 129 9.08 24.87 -3.53
N ALA A 130 8.64 24.01 -4.46
CA ALA A 130 9.22 23.83 -5.79
C ALA A 130 10.72 23.44 -5.82
N ASP A 131 11.31 23.08 -4.67
CA ASP A 131 12.69 22.60 -4.58
C ASP A 131 12.79 21.12 -5.01
N THR A 132 13.52 20.90 -6.12
CA THR A 132 13.70 19.56 -6.70
C THR A 132 15.07 18.95 -6.43
N ASN A 133 16.02 19.69 -5.85
CA ASN A 133 17.42 19.30 -5.82
C ASN A 133 17.65 17.99 -5.05
N GLN A 134 17.05 17.88 -3.86
CA GLN A 134 17.15 16.68 -3.03
C GLN A 134 16.47 15.48 -3.70
N LEU A 135 15.32 15.71 -4.33
CA LEU A 135 14.58 14.66 -5.04
C LEU A 135 15.35 14.16 -6.27
N PHE A 136 15.99 15.05 -7.01
CA PHE A 136 16.82 14.69 -8.17
C PHE A 136 18.08 13.94 -7.74
N SER A 137 18.73 14.37 -6.65
CA SER A 137 19.87 13.66 -6.06
C SER A 137 19.48 12.24 -5.63
N LEU A 138 18.32 12.08 -4.99
CA LEU A 138 17.78 10.77 -4.63
C LEU A 138 17.47 9.93 -5.87
N PHE A 139 16.88 10.51 -6.91
CA PHE A 139 16.62 9.83 -8.18
C PHE A 139 17.90 9.31 -8.83
N LYS A 140 18.96 10.12 -8.91
CA LYS A 140 20.28 9.70 -9.39
C LYS A 140 20.85 8.55 -8.55
N ARG A 141 20.70 8.58 -7.22
CA ARG A 141 21.11 7.49 -6.33
C ARG A 141 20.38 6.19 -6.66
N ILE A 142 19.06 6.25 -6.91
CA ILE A 142 18.25 5.07 -7.26
C ILE A 142 18.64 4.51 -8.63
N ILE A 143 18.89 5.37 -9.63
CA ILE A 143 19.38 4.92 -10.94
C ILE A 143 20.70 4.16 -10.81
N ARG A 144 21.67 4.73 -10.09
CA ARG A 144 22.95 4.07 -9.81
C ARG A 144 22.76 2.75 -9.07
N LEU A 145 21.79 2.68 -8.15
CA LEU A 145 21.48 1.44 -7.44
C LEU A 145 21.00 0.36 -8.42
N LEU A 146 20.07 0.68 -9.33
CA LEU A 146 19.51 -0.28 -10.28
C LEU A 146 20.50 -0.68 -11.38
N ASN A 147 21.42 0.19 -11.76
CA ASN A 147 22.37 -0.04 -12.87
C ASN A 147 23.67 -0.78 -12.47
N LYS A 148 23.84 -1.16 -11.19
CA LYS A 148 25.05 -1.85 -10.71
C LYS A 148 25.22 -3.30 -11.21
N SER A 149 24.24 -3.84 -11.93
CA SER A 149 24.25 -5.22 -12.40
C SER A 149 23.38 -5.37 -13.64
N ASN A 150 23.76 -6.26 -14.55
CA ASN A 150 22.97 -6.62 -15.73
C ASN A 150 21.99 -7.78 -15.46
N ARG A 151 21.91 -8.28 -14.23
CA ARG A 151 20.91 -9.27 -13.85
C ARG A 151 19.53 -8.65 -13.82
N LYS A 152 18.52 -9.41 -14.29
CA LYS A 152 17.10 -9.05 -14.16
C LYS A 152 16.76 -8.77 -12.70
N LYS A 153 16.01 -7.69 -12.46
CA LYS A 153 15.60 -7.22 -11.14
C LYS A 153 14.09 -7.06 -11.12
N PHE A 154 13.49 -7.45 -10.02
CA PHE A 154 12.09 -7.24 -9.71
C PHE A 154 12.01 -6.25 -8.56
N ILE A 155 11.29 -5.16 -8.76
CA ILE A 155 11.07 -4.10 -7.79
C ILE A 155 9.63 -4.26 -7.29
N LEU A 156 9.48 -4.73 -6.06
CA LEU A 156 8.20 -5.08 -5.46
C LEU A 156 7.71 -3.92 -4.59
N SER A 157 6.48 -3.47 -4.83
CA SER A 157 5.83 -2.45 -4.00
C SER A 157 4.34 -2.73 -3.85
N THR A 158 3.76 -2.32 -2.72
CA THR A 158 2.31 -2.42 -2.54
C THR A 158 1.55 -1.27 -3.18
N TRP A 159 2.23 -0.15 -3.43
CA TRP A 159 1.68 1.00 -4.12
C TRP A 159 2.61 1.40 -5.25
N ASP A 160 2.08 2.00 -6.30
CA ASP A 160 2.81 2.49 -7.47
C ASP A 160 2.76 4.02 -7.62
N PHE A 161 2.07 4.70 -6.70
CA PHE A 161 1.89 6.15 -6.67
C PHE A 161 2.52 6.86 -5.46
N GLU A 162 3.04 6.13 -4.47
CA GLU A 162 3.85 6.74 -3.39
C GLU A 162 5.20 7.24 -3.93
N ALA A 163 5.86 8.16 -3.21
CA ALA A 163 7.11 8.75 -3.67
C ALA A 163 8.19 7.73 -4.03
N LEU A 164 8.41 6.73 -3.17
CA LEU A 164 9.48 5.75 -3.34
C LEU A 164 9.21 4.78 -4.52
N PRO A 165 8.03 4.13 -4.63
CA PRO A 165 7.67 3.36 -5.82
C PRO A 165 7.74 4.16 -7.11
N THR A 166 7.27 5.41 -7.12
CA THR A 166 7.34 6.26 -8.31
C THR A 166 8.78 6.52 -8.75
N LEU A 167 9.67 6.86 -7.81
CA LEU A 167 11.10 7.05 -8.11
C LEU A 167 11.73 5.79 -8.72
N PHE A 168 11.49 4.63 -8.12
CA PHE A 168 12.02 3.36 -8.62
C PHE A 168 11.44 2.97 -9.98
N ARG A 169 10.13 3.16 -10.19
CA ARG A 169 9.48 2.91 -11.47
C ARG A 169 10.05 3.79 -12.57
N TRP A 170 10.21 5.09 -12.34
CA TRP A 170 10.81 5.97 -13.34
C TRP A 170 12.28 5.68 -13.60
N ALA A 171 13.05 5.31 -12.57
CA ALA A 171 14.44 4.90 -12.73
C ALA A 171 14.55 3.59 -13.53
N SER A 172 13.63 2.64 -13.35
CA SER A 172 13.60 1.37 -14.09
C SER A 172 13.46 1.56 -15.60
N LYS A 173 12.83 2.66 -16.05
CA LYS A 173 12.59 2.95 -17.47
C LYS A 173 13.88 3.14 -18.28
N LEU A 174 15.02 3.38 -17.64
CA LEU A 174 16.33 3.45 -18.29
C LEU A 174 16.82 2.11 -18.82
N ASN A 175 16.37 1.00 -18.21
CA ASN A 175 16.76 -0.33 -18.62
C ASN A 175 15.61 -1.32 -18.33
N LYS A 176 14.56 -1.23 -19.14
CA LYS A 176 13.30 -2.00 -18.98
C LYS A 176 13.45 -3.49 -19.26
N GLU A 177 14.49 -3.90 -19.97
CA GLU A 177 14.80 -5.31 -20.23
C GLU A 177 15.32 -6.01 -18.97
N ILE A 178 15.89 -5.23 -18.05
CA ILE A 178 16.54 -5.72 -16.84
C ILE A 178 15.72 -5.37 -15.60
N ASN A 179 15.14 -4.17 -15.51
CA ASN A 179 14.45 -3.71 -14.32
C ASN A 179 12.93 -3.77 -14.52
N HIS A 180 12.26 -4.64 -13.79
CA HIS A 180 10.81 -4.83 -13.85
C HIS A 180 10.14 -4.40 -12.55
N THR A 181 9.06 -3.63 -12.69
CA THR A 181 8.22 -3.23 -11.55
C THR A 181 7.08 -4.21 -11.33
N VAL A 182 6.87 -4.59 -10.08
CA VAL A 182 5.84 -5.53 -9.67
C VAL A 182 5.01 -4.88 -8.57
N ASN A 183 3.75 -4.59 -8.89
CA ASN A 183 2.79 -4.15 -7.88
C ASN A 183 2.15 -5.36 -7.21
N LEU A 184 2.04 -5.26 -5.89
CA LEU A 184 1.30 -6.17 -5.04
C LEU A 184 0.02 -5.45 -4.62
N GLN A 185 -1.12 -5.90 -5.13
CA GLN A 185 -2.39 -5.33 -4.74
C GLN A 185 -2.55 -5.42 -3.22
N HIS A 186 -3.08 -4.37 -2.59
CA HIS A 186 -3.17 -4.31 -1.13
C HIS A 186 -4.58 -3.97 -0.62
N GLY A 187 -5.56 -4.04 -1.52
CA GLY A 187 -6.95 -3.72 -1.22
C GLY A 187 -7.94 -4.12 -2.31
N VAL A 188 -9.22 -3.88 -2.04
CA VAL A 188 -10.30 -4.10 -3.00
C VAL A 188 -10.15 -3.14 -4.19
N MET A 189 -10.24 -3.68 -5.40
CA MET A 189 -10.39 -2.86 -6.61
C MET A 189 -11.83 -2.35 -6.71
N ILE A 190 -12.02 -1.09 -6.33
CA ILE A 190 -13.29 -0.36 -6.50
C ILE A 190 -13.17 0.58 -7.71
N LYS A 191 -14.29 0.91 -8.36
CA LYS A 191 -14.30 1.87 -9.48
C LYS A 191 -13.84 3.24 -9.01
N LYS A 192 -12.67 3.68 -9.49
CA LYS A 192 -12.06 5.01 -9.21
C LYS A 192 -11.22 5.47 -10.41
N ASP A 193 -10.80 6.73 -10.40
CA ASP A 193 -10.01 7.31 -11.51
C ASP A 193 -8.60 6.71 -11.64
N THR A 194 -8.06 6.13 -10.56
CA THR A 194 -6.69 5.57 -10.55
C THR A 194 -6.64 4.27 -9.75
N HIS A 195 -6.05 3.21 -10.32
CA HIS A 195 -5.95 1.90 -9.68
C HIS A 195 -4.50 1.54 -9.38
N GLU A 196 -4.27 0.88 -8.24
CA GLU A 196 -2.96 0.32 -7.91
C GLU A 196 -2.52 -0.70 -8.96
N GLY A 197 -1.25 -0.66 -9.34
CA GLY A 197 -0.65 -1.58 -10.30
C GLY A 197 -0.80 -1.18 -11.75
N ILE A 198 -1.64 -0.19 -12.08
CA ILE A 198 -1.93 0.20 -13.47
C ILE A 198 -0.69 0.73 -14.21
N VAL A 199 0.29 1.29 -13.48
CA VAL A 199 1.53 1.81 -14.08
C VAL A 199 2.73 0.87 -13.90
N SER A 200 2.54 -0.29 -13.28
CA SER A 200 3.59 -1.28 -13.06
C SER A 200 3.73 -2.23 -14.26
N ASP A 201 4.89 -2.89 -14.39
CA ASP A 201 5.09 -3.87 -15.47
C ASP A 201 4.26 -5.13 -15.23
N PHE A 202 4.13 -5.55 -13.97
CA PHE A 202 3.28 -6.65 -13.51
C PHE A 202 2.41 -6.20 -12.34
N ALA A 203 1.18 -6.72 -12.28
CA ALA A 203 0.29 -6.53 -11.14
C ALA A 203 -0.16 -7.89 -10.60
N LEU A 204 0.13 -8.12 -9.32
CA LEU A 204 -0.26 -9.32 -8.58
C LEU A 204 -1.56 -9.03 -7.82
N LEU A 205 -2.63 -9.71 -8.23
CA LEU A 205 -4.01 -9.47 -7.79
C LEU A 205 -4.52 -10.62 -6.92
N TYR A 206 -5.50 -10.36 -6.03
CA TYR A 206 -5.93 -11.34 -5.04
C TYR A 206 -6.82 -12.44 -5.61
N SER A 207 -7.57 -12.16 -6.66
CA SER A 207 -8.55 -13.13 -7.18
C SER A 207 -8.83 -12.94 -8.66
N SER A 208 -9.33 -14.00 -9.29
CA SER A 208 -9.87 -14.00 -10.65
C SER A 208 -10.85 -12.85 -10.89
N SER A 209 -11.67 -12.50 -9.90
CA SER A 209 -12.61 -11.36 -10.01
C SER A 209 -11.88 -10.03 -10.18
N GLN A 210 -10.82 -9.79 -9.39
CA GLN A 210 -9.98 -8.60 -9.55
C GLN A 210 -9.23 -8.60 -10.88
N VAL A 211 -8.70 -9.76 -11.32
CA VAL A 211 -8.06 -9.89 -12.64
C VAL A 211 -9.02 -9.52 -13.76
N ASN A 212 -10.24 -10.05 -13.73
CA ASN A 212 -11.26 -9.77 -14.75
C ASN A 212 -11.71 -8.31 -14.75
N PHE A 213 -11.74 -7.66 -13.59
CA PHE A 213 -11.98 -6.23 -13.50
C PHE A 213 -10.79 -5.43 -14.08
N ALA A 214 -9.57 -5.74 -13.65
CA ALA A 214 -8.35 -5.07 -14.09
C ALA A 214 -8.12 -5.17 -15.61
N LYS A 215 -8.44 -6.30 -16.23
CA LYS A 215 -8.39 -6.49 -17.69
C LYS A 215 -9.20 -5.47 -18.48
N LYS A 216 -10.23 -4.86 -17.88
CA LYS A 216 -11.08 -3.85 -18.52
C LYS A 216 -10.51 -2.43 -18.46
N ILE A 217 -9.55 -2.20 -17.58
CA ILE A 217 -9.06 -0.85 -17.23
C ILE A 217 -7.55 -0.69 -17.33
N PHE A 218 -6.77 -1.78 -17.44
CA PHE A 218 -5.32 -1.73 -17.55
C PHE A 218 -4.91 -1.90 -19.01
N ASP A 219 -3.92 -1.11 -19.44
CA ASP A 219 -3.38 -1.15 -20.80
C ASP A 219 -2.64 -2.46 -21.14
N LYS A 220 -2.23 -3.23 -20.12
CA LYS A 220 -1.45 -4.47 -20.26
C LYS A 220 -2.13 -5.65 -19.57
N PRO A 221 -3.19 -6.22 -20.17
CA PRO A 221 -3.97 -7.29 -19.54
C PRO A 221 -3.17 -8.59 -19.35
N ASP A 222 -2.15 -8.84 -20.17
CA ASP A 222 -1.34 -10.07 -20.11
C ASP A 222 -0.37 -10.12 -18.91
N ASN A 223 -0.14 -8.98 -18.26
CA ASN A 223 0.77 -8.88 -17.12
C ASN A 223 0.04 -8.89 -15.77
N LEU A 224 -1.24 -9.27 -15.78
CA LEU A 224 -2.09 -9.41 -14.60
C LEU A 224 -2.04 -10.85 -14.11
N ILE A 225 -1.60 -11.05 -12.88
CA ILE A 225 -1.39 -12.39 -12.31
C ILE A 225 -2.30 -12.53 -11.09
N GLU A 226 -3.13 -13.56 -11.08
CA GLU A 226 -3.81 -13.99 -9.86
C GLU A 226 -2.77 -14.64 -8.93
N PHE A 227 -2.48 -13.95 -7.83
CA PHE A 227 -1.50 -14.38 -6.85
C PHE A 227 -2.14 -14.85 -5.54
N GLY A 228 -3.39 -14.46 -5.29
CA GLY A 228 -3.99 -14.61 -3.97
C GLY A 228 -3.57 -13.49 -3.01
N PRO A 229 -4.14 -13.46 -1.80
CA PRO A 229 -3.72 -12.52 -0.78
C PRO A 229 -2.31 -12.86 -0.27
N PRO A 230 -1.48 -11.88 0.15
CA PRO A 230 -0.07 -12.07 0.50
C PRO A 230 0.14 -12.64 1.90
N TRP A 231 -0.85 -13.37 2.44
CA TRP A 231 -0.85 -13.92 3.78
C TRP A 231 -0.85 -15.45 3.74
N ASN A 232 0.03 -16.05 4.54
CA ASN A 232 -0.11 -17.46 4.89
C ASN A 232 -1.01 -17.58 6.12
N ILE A 233 -2.25 -17.98 5.88
CA ILE A 233 -3.22 -18.24 6.93
C ILE A 233 -3.29 -19.76 7.14
N PRO A 234 -3.10 -20.25 8.37
CA PRO A 234 -3.21 -21.69 8.65
C PRO A 234 -4.57 -22.22 8.19
N ALA A 235 -4.58 -23.46 7.69
CA ALA A 235 -5.80 -24.12 7.28
C ALA A 235 -6.85 -24.10 8.40
N VAL A 236 -8.09 -23.91 7.98
CA VAL A 236 -9.26 -23.84 8.85
C VAL A 236 -9.56 -25.24 9.38
N GLU A 237 -9.62 -25.42 10.71
CA GLU A 237 -9.98 -26.69 11.34
C GLU A 237 -11.52 -26.81 11.44
N ASP A 238 -12.07 -27.98 11.09
CA ASP A 238 -13.52 -28.24 10.97
C ASP A 238 -14.28 -28.32 12.31
N LYS A 239 -13.73 -27.82 13.42
CA LYS A 239 -14.28 -28.08 14.76
C LYS A 239 -14.26 -26.85 15.69
N ALA A 240 -15.23 -25.95 15.55
CA ALA A 240 -15.84 -25.21 16.67
C ALA A 240 -17.05 -24.34 16.23
N SER A 241 -17.69 -23.71 17.22
CA SER A 241 -18.69 -22.65 17.07
C SER A 241 -18.23 -21.55 16.11
N CYS A 242 -19.09 -21.19 15.16
CA CYS A 242 -18.85 -20.12 14.20
C CYS A 242 -18.94 -18.75 14.91
N GLU A 243 -17.83 -18.01 14.95
CA GLU A 243 -17.80 -16.61 15.40
C GLU A 243 -18.32 -15.68 14.29
N VAL A 244 -19.13 -14.67 14.67
CA VAL A 244 -19.51 -13.59 13.76
C VAL A 244 -18.61 -12.37 13.99
N ILE A 245 -18.10 -11.77 12.92
CA ILE A 245 -17.31 -10.54 12.97
C ILE A 245 -17.99 -9.46 12.15
N LEU A 246 -18.47 -8.43 12.83
CA LEU A 246 -19.00 -7.22 12.21
C LEU A 246 -17.84 -6.32 11.77
N VAL A 247 -17.81 -5.92 10.51
CA VAL A 247 -16.69 -5.21 9.89
C VAL A 247 -17.15 -3.83 9.43
N SER A 248 -16.45 -2.79 9.89
CA SER A 248 -16.71 -1.44 9.41
C SER A 248 -16.33 -1.26 7.94
N ASP A 249 -16.79 -0.16 7.34
CA ASP A 249 -16.37 0.27 6.02
C ASP A 249 -14.86 0.59 5.94
N GLY A 250 -14.30 0.42 4.74
CA GLY A 250 -12.87 0.56 4.46
C GLY A 250 -12.41 1.88 3.85
N ILE A 251 -13.31 2.83 3.58
CA ILE A 251 -13.01 3.98 2.69
C ILE A 251 -13.12 5.32 3.43
N PRO A 252 -12.05 5.81 4.08
CA PRO A 252 -12.04 7.17 4.60
C PRO A 252 -11.93 8.24 3.51
N GLY A 253 -12.63 9.36 3.70
CA GLY A 253 -12.17 10.67 3.20
C GLY A 253 -12.95 11.32 2.04
N GLY A 254 -14.04 10.74 1.55
CA GLY A 254 -14.89 11.39 0.54
C GLY A 254 -15.76 12.54 1.09
N PRO A 255 -16.25 13.47 0.24
CA PRO A 255 -17.36 14.35 0.60
C PRO A 255 -18.56 13.53 1.13
N GLY A 256 -19.14 13.94 2.26
CA GLY A 256 -20.22 13.19 2.92
C GLY A 256 -19.77 12.00 3.76
N TYR A 257 -18.48 11.62 3.76
CA TYR A 257 -17.99 10.41 4.45
C TYR A 257 -18.49 10.25 5.90
N ASN A 258 -18.50 11.33 6.69
CA ASN A 258 -18.95 11.24 8.08
C ASN A 258 -20.43 10.83 8.20
N GLU A 259 -21.31 11.37 7.35
CA GLU A 259 -22.73 11.01 7.37
C GLU A 259 -22.93 9.54 6.96
N TRP A 260 -22.19 9.09 5.95
CA TRP A 260 -22.24 7.72 5.46
C TRP A 260 -21.70 6.74 6.48
N ARG A 261 -20.60 7.11 7.15
CA ARG A 261 -20.02 6.35 8.24
C ARG A 261 -21.02 6.16 9.37
N LEU A 262 -21.71 7.23 9.79
CA LEU A 262 -22.71 7.15 10.86
C LEU A 262 -23.89 6.24 10.47
N LYS A 263 -24.41 6.35 9.24
CA LYS A 263 -25.45 5.44 8.73
C LYS A 263 -24.98 3.98 8.69
N ASN A 264 -23.75 3.73 8.22
CA ASN A 264 -23.16 2.39 8.22
C ASN A 264 -23.03 1.86 9.66
N LEU A 265 -22.66 2.71 10.60
CA LEU A 265 -22.55 2.36 12.01
C LEU A 265 -23.91 1.99 12.61
N ASP A 266 -24.96 2.76 12.33
CA ASP A 266 -26.33 2.48 12.79
C ASP A 266 -26.80 1.09 12.32
N ILE A 267 -26.59 0.77 11.04
CA ILE A 267 -26.92 -0.56 10.48
C ILE A 267 -26.17 -1.67 11.22
N LEU A 268 -24.88 -1.46 11.53
CA LEU A 268 -24.08 -2.45 12.26
C LEU A 268 -24.51 -2.58 13.72
N ILE A 269 -24.94 -1.49 14.36
CA ILE A 269 -25.54 -1.52 15.69
C ILE A 269 -26.83 -2.34 15.68
N ASP A 270 -27.73 -2.10 14.72
CA ASP A 270 -28.97 -2.86 14.61
C ASP A 270 -28.72 -4.34 14.29
N THR A 271 -27.74 -4.62 13.43
CA THR A 271 -27.28 -5.99 13.17
C THR A 271 -26.76 -6.64 14.46
N SER A 272 -26.01 -5.90 15.29
CA SER A 272 -25.48 -6.42 16.55
C SER A 272 -26.59 -6.75 17.56
N ARG A 273 -27.62 -5.91 17.66
CA ARG A 273 -28.80 -6.16 18.51
C ARG A 273 -29.53 -7.45 18.09
N LEU A 274 -29.73 -7.64 16.79
CA LEU A 274 -30.34 -8.86 16.27
C LEU A 274 -29.51 -10.10 16.61
N LEU A 275 -28.18 -10.04 16.50
CA LEU A 275 -27.30 -11.15 16.89
C LEU A 275 -27.41 -11.44 18.40
N GLU A 276 -27.55 -10.42 19.24
CA GLU A 276 -27.76 -10.57 20.68
C GLU A 276 -29.11 -11.25 21.01
N GLU A 277 -30.19 -10.80 20.36
CA GLU A 277 -31.52 -11.42 20.48
C GLU A 277 -31.49 -12.90 20.10
N LEU A 278 -30.75 -13.24 19.04
CA LEU A 278 -30.54 -14.61 18.57
C LEU A 278 -29.48 -15.39 19.37
N LYS A 279 -28.86 -14.76 20.38
CA LYS A 279 -27.80 -15.34 21.22
C LYS A 279 -26.58 -15.84 20.43
N ILE A 280 -26.24 -15.16 19.34
CA ILE A 280 -25.06 -15.43 18.51
C ILE A 280 -23.90 -14.56 19.01
N ASP A 281 -22.76 -15.19 19.33
CA ASP A 281 -21.56 -14.45 19.74
C ASP A 281 -20.96 -13.68 18.57
N TYR A 282 -20.60 -12.42 18.82
CA TYR A 282 -20.02 -11.56 17.80
C TYR A 282 -18.95 -10.64 18.36
N SER A 283 -18.10 -10.15 17.45
CA SER A 283 -17.21 -9.02 17.73
C SER A 283 -17.31 -7.96 16.64
N TYR A 284 -17.14 -6.69 17.02
CA TYR A 284 -17.09 -5.59 16.07
C TYR A 284 -15.65 -5.14 15.83
N ARG A 285 -15.27 -5.03 14.56
CA ARG A 285 -13.96 -4.61 14.12
C ARG A 285 -14.02 -3.26 13.41
N PRO A 286 -13.60 -2.18 14.10
CA PRO A 286 -13.57 -0.85 13.51
C PRO A 286 -12.40 -0.67 12.54
N HIS A 287 -12.54 0.33 11.66
CA HIS A 287 -11.45 0.82 10.84
C HIS A 287 -10.35 1.41 11.73
N SER A 288 -9.08 1.21 11.38
CA SER A 288 -7.94 1.67 12.18
C SER A 288 -7.91 3.19 12.43
N PHE A 289 -8.57 3.97 11.58
CA PHE A 289 -8.65 5.44 11.71
C PHE A 289 -9.72 5.90 12.70
N HIS A 290 -10.66 5.03 13.04
CA HIS A 290 -11.79 5.42 13.87
C HIS A 290 -11.64 4.95 15.32
N ILE A 291 -10.60 4.16 15.66
CA ILE A 291 -10.42 3.49 16.97
C ILE A 291 -10.49 4.46 18.18
N LEU A 292 -10.31 5.76 17.96
CA LEU A 292 -10.24 6.78 19.00
C LEU A 292 -11.56 7.50 19.29
N GLU A 293 -12.64 7.19 18.59
CA GLU A 293 -13.94 7.85 18.77
C GLU A 293 -14.82 6.95 19.64
N GLY A 294 -15.39 7.49 20.74
CA GLY A 294 -16.20 6.77 21.73
C GLY A 294 -17.51 6.16 21.21
N GLU A 295 -17.64 6.00 19.91
CA GLU A 295 -18.75 5.47 19.12
C GLU A 295 -18.92 3.95 19.27
N TYR A 296 -17.91 3.27 19.84
CA TYR A 296 -17.90 1.81 20.00
C TYR A 296 -18.57 1.27 21.24
N LYS A 297 -19.06 2.16 22.11
CA LYS A 297 -19.74 1.76 23.36
C LYS A 297 -20.98 0.90 23.12
N ASN A 298 -21.55 0.97 21.92
CA ASN A 298 -22.75 0.22 21.53
C ASN A 298 -22.46 -1.25 21.19
N PHE A 299 -21.20 -1.66 21.06
CA PHE A 299 -20.84 -3.06 20.79
C PHE A 299 -20.28 -3.73 22.03
N LYS A 300 -20.74 -4.95 22.29
CA LYS A 300 -20.31 -5.76 23.45
C LYS A 300 -18.81 -6.07 23.44
N ARG A 301 -18.22 -6.30 22.27
CA ARG A 301 -16.81 -6.69 22.09
C ARG A 301 -16.18 -5.99 20.89
N ILE A 302 -15.05 -5.31 21.13
CA ILE A 302 -14.24 -4.69 20.07
C ILE A 302 -13.05 -5.57 19.73
N ASN A 303 -12.92 -5.93 18.45
CA ASN A 303 -11.83 -6.75 17.95
C ASN A 303 -10.72 -5.86 17.35
N THR A 304 -9.66 -5.65 18.13
CA THR A 304 -8.43 -4.93 17.71
C THR A 304 -7.28 -5.87 17.36
N GLN A 305 -7.52 -7.19 17.28
CA GLN A 305 -6.47 -8.17 17.01
C GLN A 305 -5.82 -7.90 15.63
N PRO A 306 -4.55 -8.27 15.42
CA PRO A 306 -3.94 -8.26 14.09
C PRO A 306 -4.79 -9.04 13.06
N VAL A 307 -4.88 -8.54 11.82
CA VAL A 307 -5.67 -9.17 10.74
C VAL A 307 -5.36 -10.67 10.60
N LYS A 308 -4.07 -11.05 10.67
CA LYS A 308 -3.65 -12.45 10.63
C LYS A 308 -4.33 -13.31 11.70
N GLN A 309 -4.47 -12.80 12.93
CA GLN A 309 -5.12 -13.55 14.01
C GLN A 309 -6.64 -13.67 13.78
N VAL A 310 -7.27 -12.58 13.34
CA VAL A 310 -8.71 -12.56 13.02
C VAL A 310 -9.07 -13.59 11.95
N LEU A 311 -8.24 -13.68 10.92
CA LEU A 311 -8.43 -14.60 9.80
C LEU A 311 -7.93 -16.04 10.10
N SER A 312 -7.22 -16.27 11.21
CA SER A 312 -6.71 -17.61 11.54
C SER A 312 -7.74 -18.45 12.31
N GLY A 313 -7.59 -19.77 12.24
CA GLY A 313 -8.39 -20.73 13.02
C GLY A 313 -9.68 -21.12 12.32
N ASN A 314 -10.73 -21.36 13.10
CA ASN A 314 -12.01 -21.90 12.63
C ASN A 314 -12.73 -20.98 11.64
N PRO A 315 -13.64 -21.52 10.80
CA PRO A 315 -14.43 -20.71 9.89
C PRO A 315 -15.25 -19.69 10.69
N LYS A 316 -15.33 -18.46 10.17
CA LYS A 316 -16.09 -17.36 10.77
C LYS A 316 -17.00 -16.77 9.71
N VAL A 317 -18.00 -16.01 10.17
CA VAL A 317 -18.87 -15.22 9.30
C VAL A 317 -18.52 -13.75 9.46
N PHE A 318 -18.05 -13.11 8.39
CA PHE A 318 -17.77 -11.69 8.35
C PHE A 318 -18.95 -10.95 7.73
N ILE A 319 -19.51 -9.97 8.44
CA ILE A 319 -20.65 -9.17 7.97
C ILE A 319 -20.23 -7.71 7.96
N GLY A 320 -20.38 -7.01 6.84
CA GLY A 320 -20.02 -5.59 6.81
C GLY A 320 -20.11 -4.96 5.43
N PHE A 321 -19.55 -3.76 5.30
CA PHE A 321 -19.51 -3.01 4.06
C PHE A 321 -18.23 -3.26 3.26
N CYS A 322 -18.12 -2.69 2.06
CA CYS A 322 -16.94 -2.80 1.20
C CYS A 322 -15.65 -2.49 1.98
N SER A 323 -14.82 -3.52 2.19
CA SER A 323 -13.61 -3.48 2.99
C SER A 323 -12.61 -4.52 2.50
N THR A 324 -11.32 -4.19 2.54
CA THR A 324 -10.24 -5.14 2.24
C THR A 324 -10.29 -6.37 3.15
N LEU A 325 -10.72 -6.20 4.40
CA LEU A 325 -10.83 -7.33 5.32
C LEU A 325 -11.87 -8.37 4.87
N LEU A 326 -12.99 -7.93 4.28
CA LEU A 326 -13.99 -8.86 3.75
C LEU A 326 -13.43 -9.66 2.56
N LEU A 327 -12.67 -9.00 1.69
CA LEU A 327 -11.98 -9.68 0.60
C LEU A 327 -10.94 -10.67 1.12
N ASP A 328 -10.12 -10.26 2.09
CA ASP A 328 -9.13 -11.15 2.72
C ASP A 328 -9.83 -12.38 3.34
N ALA A 329 -10.94 -12.17 4.06
CA ALA A 329 -11.72 -13.23 4.68
C ALA A 329 -12.28 -14.23 3.66
N TYR A 330 -12.87 -13.73 2.57
CA TYR A 330 -13.35 -14.56 1.47
C TYR A 330 -12.22 -15.41 0.86
N CYS A 331 -11.07 -14.80 0.59
CA CYS A 331 -9.91 -15.49 0.02
C CYS A 331 -9.33 -16.56 0.96
N CYS A 332 -9.58 -16.45 2.27
CA CYS A 332 -9.11 -17.40 3.28
C CYS A 332 -10.15 -18.47 3.64
N GLY A 333 -11.26 -18.56 2.88
CA GLY A 333 -12.28 -19.59 3.07
C GLY A 333 -13.31 -19.28 4.16
N HIS A 334 -13.41 -18.04 4.62
CA HIS A 334 -14.48 -17.62 5.52
C HIS A 334 -15.76 -17.24 4.76
N THR A 335 -16.89 -17.34 5.46
CA THR A 335 -18.17 -16.84 4.95
C THR A 335 -18.20 -15.32 5.05
N VAL A 336 -18.61 -14.65 3.98
CA VAL A 336 -18.69 -13.19 3.90
C VAL A 336 -20.07 -12.76 3.47
N ILE A 337 -20.68 -11.85 4.24
CA ILE A 337 -21.95 -11.19 3.95
C ILE A 337 -21.65 -9.70 3.77
N GLN A 338 -21.66 -9.25 2.51
CA GLN A 338 -21.49 -7.83 2.20
C GLN A 338 -22.85 -7.11 2.23
N ILE A 339 -22.96 -6.11 3.10
CA ILE A 339 -24.08 -5.18 3.13
C ILE A 339 -23.87 -4.16 2.00
N ASN A 340 -24.77 -4.19 1.02
CA ASN A 340 -24.82 -3.22 -0.07
C ASN A 340 -25.93 -2.22 0.21
N HIS A 341 -25.59 -0.94 0.35
CA HIS A 341 -26.58 0.13 0.53
C HIS A 341 -26.72 0.96 -0.76
N GLU A 342 -27.93 1.41 -1.10
CA GLU A 342 -28.21 2.14 -2.36
C GLU A 342 -27.36 3.39 -2.55
N MET A 343 -26.97 4.03 -1.46
CA MET A 343 -26.06 5.18 -1.51
C MET A 343 -24.73 4.79 -2.20
N GLN A 344 -24.21 3.56 -2.04
CA GLN A 344 -22.99 3.11 -2.75
C GLN A 344 -23.15 3.05 -4.28
N LYS A 345 -24.39 3.07 -4.81
CA LYS A 345 -24.68 3.07 -6.26
C LYS A 345 -24.67 4.48 -6.87
N GLN A 346 -24.74 5.55 -6.07
CA GLN A 346 -24.82 6.94 -6.53
C GLN A 346 -23.43 7.55 -6.82
N LYS A 347 -22.75 7.01 -7.84
CA LYS A 347 -21.78 7.73 -8.68
C LYS A 347 -21.87 7.15 -10.09
N LYS A 348 -23.05 7.30 -10.69
CA LYS A 348 -23.27 7.16 -12.13
C LYS A 348 -23.74 8.52 -12.63
N ASP A 349 -22.82 9.47 -12.71
CA ASP A 349 -22.91 10.64 -13.59
C ASP A 349 -21.49 10.98 -14.04
#